data_AF-A0AA36HWL5-F1
#
_entry.id   AF-A0AA36HWL5-F1
#
_cell.length_a   1.000
_cell.length_b   1.000
_cell.length_c   1.000
_cell.angle_alpha   90.00
_cell.angle_beta   90.00
_cell.angle_gamma   90.00
#
_symmetry.space_group_name_H-M   'P 1'
#
loop_
_entity.id
_entity.type
_entity.pdbx_description
1 polymer ?
#
loop_
_entity_poly.entity_id
_entity_poly.type
_entity_poly.pdbx_seq_one_letter_code
_entity_poly.pdbx_strand_id
1 'polypeptide(L)'
;MALNLLYRSTFIDVNECASFPEEVPEIARRAGSAPPPLRRDPSPSRGTTQLWVAALAQRAQQLHTLLRLKQVAPTEPGLESPKLSKPRMLWAEVVDCSTEASSLEEEANERPNAMKPPADPKVLRWPNAGSVGHPAICKRPCMHFVAGSCTNGDLCDYCHLSHNMRPTHLDKRQRELLTTLSEARLLAVALHYLEAQARAEGFFTEAAELFALLRHQANLGPGKLPDPEPAVPKKAWPKFDYMIQRMTFQGILGLVMKSKSINEDFAQQVACATNRMRRKLLQTHDFA
;
A
#
# COMPACT_ATOMS: atom_id res chain seq x y z
N MET A 1 -23.71 24.09 30.26
CA MET A 1 -24.70 23.09 29.82
C MET A 1 -24.03 22.13 28.86
N ALA A 2 -24.19 20.83 29.06
CA ALA A 2 -23.63 19.80 28.20
C ALA A 2 -24.35 19.79 26.85
N LEU A 3 -23.61 20.04 25.76
CA LEU A 3 -24.13 20.01 24.40
C LEU A 3 -24.10 18.57 23.87
N ASN A 4 -25.28 17.98 23.73
CA ASN A 4 -25.48 16.73 22.99
C ASN A 4 -25.49 17.04 21.49
N LEU A 5 -24.41 16.68 20.79
CA LEU A 5 -24.31 16.82 19.34
C LEU A 5 -24.89 15.56 18.66
N LEU A 6 -26.12 15.66 18.18
CA LEU A 6 -26.74 14.64 17.33
C LEU A 6 -26.50 14.99 15.85
N TYR A 7 -25.60 14.25 15.21
CA TYR A 7 -25.29 14.40 13.80
C TYR A 7 -26.34 13.70 12.93
N ARG A 8 -27.16 14.47 12.20
CA ARG A 8 -27.90 13.96 11.03
C ARG A 8 -27.70 14.88 9.83
N SER A 9 -26.97 14.34 8.85
CA SER A 9 -26.93 14.66 7.41
C SER A 9 -27.22 16.10 6.97
N THR A 10 -26.12 16.85 6.81
CA THR A 10 -25.85 17.84 5.75
C THR A 10 -26.89 18.93 5.53
N PHE A 11 -26.85 19.96 6.37
CA PHE A 11 -26.93 21.42 6.10
C PHE A 11 -27.20 22.05 7.48
N ILE A 12 -26.31 22.94 7.94
CA ILE A 12 -26.39 23.50 9.29
C ILE A 12 -27.48 24.58 9.27
N ASP A 13 -28.70 24.21 9.66
CA ASP A 13 -29.72 25.18 10.06
C ASP A 13 -29.45 25.59 11.51
N VAL A 14 -28.95 26.82 11.68
CA VAL A 14 -28.82 27.45 13.00
C VAL A 14 -30.19 27.99 13.37
N ASN A 15 -30.89 27.28 14.25
CA ASN A 15 -32.16 27.73 14.79
C ASN A 15 -31.88 28.65 15.98
N GLU A 16 -32.01 29.98 15.78
CA GLU A 16 -31.85 30.99 16.82
C GLU A 16 -33.11 31.05 17.69
N CYS A 17 -33.23 30.12 18.64
CA CYS A 17 -34.24 30.19 19.70
C CYS A 17 -33.59 30.53 21.05
N ALA A 18 -33.80 31.78 21.44
CA ALA A 18 -34.09 32.27 22.79
C ALA A 18 -33.08 32.01 23.94
N SER A 19 -32.47 33.12 24.35
CA SER A 19 -32.31 33.60 25.75
C SER A 19 -31.60 32.69 26.76
N PHE A 20 -30.30 32.95 26.97
CA PHE A 20 -29.57 32.68 28.21
C PHE A 20 -28.37 33.66 28.34
N PRO A 21 -27.81 33.86 29.55
CA PRO A 21 -27.47 35.17 30.09
C PRO A 21 -26.05 35.62 29.75
N GLU A 22 -25.85 36.92 29.93
CA GLU A 22 -24.60 37.66 29.82
C GLU A 22 -23.43 36.98 30.53
N GLU A 23 -22.37 36.78 29.75
CA GLU A 23 -20.93 36.77 30.09
C GLU A 23 -20.21 35.57 29.45
N VAL A 24 -19.88 35.74 28.16
CA VAL A 24 -18.95 34.86 27.44
C VAL A 24 -17.63 35.64 27.27
N PRO A 25 -16.49 35.10 27.71
CA PRO A 25 -15.19 35.76 27.57
C PRO A 25 -14.78 35.86 26.10
N GLU A 26 -14.18 36.99 25.73
CA GLU A 26 -13.72 37.34 24.38
C GLU A 26 -12.89 36.21 23.74
N ILE A 27 -13.52 35.44 22.84
CA ILE A 27 -12.81 34.52 21.97
C ILE A 27 -12.10 35.37 20.91
N ALA A 28 -10.79 35.51 21.07
CA ALA A 28 -9.90 36.17 20.13
C ALA A 28 -10.14 35.67 18.69
N ARG A 29 -10.74 36.53 17.87
CA ARG A 29 -10.93 36.31 16.44
C ARG A 29 -9.56 36.09 15.81
N ARG A 30 -9.31 34.89 15.27
CA ARG A 30 -8.13 34.61 14.44
C ARG A 30 -8.20 35.49 13.20
N ALA A 31 -7.46 36.59 13.25
CA ALA A 31 -7.30 37.51 12.13
C ALA A 31 -6.59 36.81 10.95
N GLY A 32 -7.16 36.99 9.76
CA GLY A 32 -6.39 37.18 8.53
C GLY A 32 -5.64 35.97 7.96
N SER A 33 -6.37 34.98 7.45
CA SER A 33 -5.86 34.13 6.35
C SER A 33 -6.62 34.45 5.07
N ALA A 34 -6.46 35.69 4.58
CA ALA A 34 -6.82 36.00 3.22
C ALA A 34 -5.83 35.26 2.29
N PRO A 35 -6.29 34.45 1.33
CA PRO A 35 -5.40 33.80 0.37
C PRO A 35 -4.60 34.88 -0.38
N PRO A 36 -3.29 34.66 -0.62
CA PRO A 36 -2.47 35.62 -1.33
C PRO A 36 -3.09 35.93 -2.70
N PRO A 37 -3.10 37.20 -3.15
CA PRO A 37 -3.65 37.56 -4.44
C PRO A 37 -2.90 36.78 -5.51
N LEU A 38 -3.64 36.01 -6.32
CA LEU A 38 -3.10 35.29 -7.46
C LEU A 38 -2.41 36.31 -8.37
N ARG A 39 -1.08 36.32 -8.39
CA ARG A 39 -0.32 37.05 -9.39
C ARG A 39 -0.75 36.50 -10.75
N ARG A 40 -1.46 37.32 -11.54
CA ARG A 40 -1.64 37.05 -12.96
C ARG A 40 -0.25 37.08 -13.57
N ASP A 41 0.30 35.90 -13.84
CA ASP A 41 1.49 35.81 -14.66
C ASP A 41 1.22 36.55 -15.98
N PRO A 42 2.19 37.34 -16.47
CA PRO A 42 2.04 38.05 -17.72
C PRO A 42 1.65 37.04 -18.80
N SER A 43 0.51 37.30 -19.44
CA SER A 43 -0.02 36.48 -20.54
C SER A 43 1.14 36.10 -21.46
N PRO A 44 1.40 34.81 -21.71
CA PRO A 44 2.49 34.40 -22.58
C PRO A 44 2.33 35.16 -23.90
N SER A 45 3.40 35.84 -24.32
CA SER A 45 3.43 36.59 -25.57
C SER A 45 2.88 35.72 -26.70
N ARG A 46 2.12 36.28 -27.64
CA ARG A 46 1.50 35.50 -28.74
C ARG A 46 2.50 34.57 -29.48
N GLY A 47 3.79 34.91 -29.49
CA GLY A 47 4.85 34.07 -30.06
C GLY A 47 5.11 32.76 -29.31
N THR A 48 5.05 32.74 -27.97
CA THR A 48 5.28 31.51 -27.19
C THR A 48 4.14 30.51 -27.36
N THR A 49 2.90 30.98 -27.52
CA THR A 49 1.76 30.11 -27.80
C THR A 49 1.89 29.44 -29.18
N GLN A 50 2.30 30.18 -30.21
CA GLN A 50 2.48 29.62 -31.55
C GLN A 50 3.58 28.55 -31.61
N LEU A 51 4.71 28.77 -30.94
CA LEU A 51 5.79 27.77 -30.85
C LEU A 51 5.32 26.49 -30.16
N TRP A 52 4.52 26.61 -29.10
CA TRP A 52 4.00 25.45 -28.38
C TRP A 52 2.99 24.66 -29.23
N VAL A 53 2.11 25.35 -29.95
CA VAL A 53 1.15 24.71 -30.88
C VAL A 53 1.88 23.98 -32.01
N ALA A 54 2.92 24.59 -32.60
CA ALA A 54 3.72 23.96 -33.63
C ALA A 54 4.46 22.71 -33.12
N ALA A 55 5.06 22.78 -31.92
CA ALA A 55 5.73 21.64 -31.30
C ALA A 55 4.75 20.49 -30.99
N LEU A 56 3.53 20.80 -30.54
CA LEU A 56 2.49 19.80 -30.28
C LEU A 56 2.06 19.10 -31.58
N ALA A 57 1.86 19.87 -32.67
CA ALA A 57 1.49 19.34 -33.97
C ALA A 57 2.56 18.40 -34.55
N GLN A 58 3.84 18.77 -34.43
CA GLN A 58 4.96 17.93 -34.86
C GLN A 58 5.00 16.59 -34.09
N ARG A 59 4.78 16.63 -32.77
CA ARG A 59 4.76 15.42 -31.93
C ARG A 59 3.58 14.50 -32.26
N ALA A 60 2.43 15.07 -32.61
CA ALA A 60 1.27 14.30 -33.06
C ALA A 60 1.54 13.57 -34.40
N GLN A 61 2.21 14.24 -35.34
CA GLN A 61 2.63 13.62 -36.60
C GLN A 61 3.61 12.46 -36.38
N GLN A 62 4.60 12.63 -35.50
CA GLN A 62 5.55 11.56 -35.16
C GLN A 62 4.86 10.32 -34.59
N LEU A 63 3.90 10.50 -33.67
CA LEU A 63 3.12 9.40 -33.11
C LEU A 63 2.29 8.67 -34.19
N HIS A 64 1.69 9.42 -35.12
CA HIS A 64 0.93 8.82 -36.20
C HIS A 64 1.81 7.96 -37.11
N THR A 65 3.03 8.41 -37.43
CA THR A 65 4.00 7.63 -38.23
C THR A 65 4.38 6.33 -37.53
N LEU A 66 4.65 6.36 -36.22
CA LEU A 66 4.98 5.16 -35.44
C LEU A 66 3.83 4.14 -35.40
N LEU A 67 2.59 4.61 -35.24
CA LEU A 67 1.42 3.73 -35.25
C LEU A 67 1.23 3.05 -36.61
N ARG A 68 1.49 3.78 -37.70
CA ARG A 68 1.40 3.23 -39.06
C ARG A 68 2.44 2.15 -39.31
N LEU A 69 3.68 2.34 -38.87
CA LEU A 69 4.74 1.33 -38.99
C LEU A 69 4.39 0.05 -38.21
N LYS A 70 3.70 0.17 -37.07
CA LYS A 70 3.27 -0.99 -36.28
C LYS A 70 2.16 -1.81 -36.93
N GLN A 71 1.33 -1.20 -37.78
CA GLN A 71 0.21 -1.86 -38.45
C GLN A 71 0.61 -2.58 -39.74
N VAL A 72 1.78 -2.25 -40.32
CA VAL A 72 2.25 -2.85 -41.57
C VAL A 72 3.16 -4.05 -41.32
N ALA A 73 3.34 -4.50 -40.07
CA ALA A 73 4.03 -5.77 -39.82
C ALA A 73 3.21 -6.91 -40.45
N PRO A 74 3.70 -7.55 -41.53
CA PRO A 74 2.98 -8.63 -42.16
C PRO A 74 2.80 -9.77 -41.16
N THR A 75 1.57 -10.20 -41.00
CA THR A 75 1.21 -11.40 -40.24
C THR A 75 1.84 -12.58 -40.96
N GLU A 76 3.02 -13.00 -40.54
CA GLU A 76 3.66 -14.27 -40.96
C GLU A 76 2.65 -15.41 -40.73
N PRO A 77 2.14 -16.06 -41.79
CA PRO A 77 1.24 -17.17 -41.64
C PRO A 77 2.05 -18.44 -41.34
N GLY A 78 1.91 -18.96 -40.11
CA GLY A 78 2.17 -20.36 -39.82
C GLY A 78 3.53 -20.67 -39.21
N LEU A 79 3.64 -20.47 -37.89
CA LEU A 79 4.52 -21.31 -37.07
C LEU A 79 3.69 -21.86 -35.91
N GLU A 80 3.34 -23.13 -35.99
CA GLU A 80 2.60 -23.86 -34.97
C GLU A 80 3.42 -23.95 -33.68
N SER A 81 2.94 -23.30 -32.62
CA SER A 81 3.56 -23.37 -31.30
C SER A 81 3.47 -24.79 -30.73
N PRO A 82 4.58 -25.37 -30.23
CA PRO A 82 4.56 -26.70 -29.64
C PRO A 82 3.73 -26.72 -28.35
N LYS A 83 2.85 -27.72 -28.25
CA LYS A 83 1.97 -27.99 -27.11
C LYS A 83 2.82 -28.24 -25.85
N LEU A 84 2.90 -27.23 -24.99
CA LEU A 84 3.58 -27.31 -23.70
C LEU A 84 2.74 -28.18 -22.74
N SER A 85 3.16 -29.43 -22.55
CA SER A 85 2.55 -30.37 -21.61
C SER A 85 2.72 -29.91 -20.16
N LYS A 86 1.62 -29.82 -19.43
CA LYS A 86 1.57 -29.41 -18.02
C LYS A 86 2.31 -30.42 -17.13
N PRO A 87 3.22 -29.99 -16.23
CA PRO A 87 3.79 -30.88 -15.24
C PRO A 87 2.75 -31.17 -14.14
N ARG A 88 2.57 -32.47 -13.88
CA ARG A 88 1.77 -33.04 -12.81
C ARG A 88 2.53 -32.90 -11.49
N MET A 89 2.20 -31.91 -10.66
CA MET A 89 2.76 -31.78 -9.32
C MET A 89 1.97 -32.64 -8.32
N LEU A 90 2.64 -33.68 -7.81
CA LEU A 90 2.30 -34.36 -6.56
C LEU A 90 2.78 -33.50 -5.39
N TRP A 91 1.87 -33.19 -4.47
CA TRP A 91 2.15 -32.49 -3.22
C TRP A 91 1.98 -33.51 -2.10
N ALA A 92 3.11 -33.83 -1.44
CA ALA A 92 3.18 -34.73 -0.31
C ALA A 92 2.92 -33.98 1.00
N GLU A 93 2.23 -34.69 1.87
CA GLU A 93 2.01 -34.68 3.32
C GLU A 93 2.55 -33.52 4.19
N VAL A 94 1.66 -33.13 5.10
CA VAL A 94 1.75 -32.04 6.07
C VAL A 94 2.52 -32.54 7.30
N VAL A 95 3.54 -31.80 7.73
CA VAL A 95 4.25 -32.02 8.99
C VAL A 95 3.60 -31.17 10.08
N ASP A 96 3.10 -31.84 11.11
CA ASP A 96 2.56 -31.28 12.33
C ASP A 96 3.72 -30.75 13.20
N CYS A 97 3.66 -29.48 13.63
CA CYS A 97 4.67 -28.90 14.51
C CYS A 97 3.98 -28.18 15.67
N SER A 98 3.69 -28.97 16.71
CA SER A 98 3.38 -28.51 18.04
C SER A 98 4.67 -28.51 18.86
N THR A 99 5.09 -27.36 19.40
CA THR A 99 5.91 -27.33 20.63
C THR A 99 5.95 -25.93 21.26
N GLU A 100 5.24 -25.84 22.38
CA GLU A 100 5.64 -25.31 23.69
C GLU A 100 5.98 -23.82 23.88
N ALA A 101 5.11 -23.21 24.68
CA ALA A 101 5.31 -22.00 25.43
C ALA A 101 6.38 -22.21 26.52
N SER A 102 7.34 -21.29 26.61
CA SER A 102 8.19 -21.13 27.79
C SER A 102 8.01 -19.72 28.34
N SER A 103 7.59 -19.69 29.60
CA SER A 103 7.55 -18.56 30.51
C SER A 103 8.96 -18.14 30.96
N LEU A 104 8.99 -17.08 31.78
CA LEU A 104 10.09 -16.49 32.56
C LEU A 104 10.83 -15.35 31.81
N GLU A 105 11.13 -14.18 32.37
CA GLU A 105 10.97 -13.59 33.72
C GLU A 105 11.23 -12.08 33.59
N GLU A 106 10.77 -11.30 34.58
CA GLU A 106 11.01 -9.88 34.73
C GLU A 106 12.49 -9.60 35.09
N GLU A 107 13.12 -8.61 34.45
CA GLU A 107 14.25 -7.90 35.05
C GLU A 107 14.29 -6.43 34.60
N ALA A 108 14.27 -5.56 35.61
CA ALA A 108 14.31 -4.11 35.49
C ALA A 108 15.71 -3.65 35.08
N ASN A 109 15.84 -3.10 33.86
CA ASN A 109 17.09 -2.57 33.35
C ASN A 109 17.16 -1.05 33.51
N GLU A 110 18.03 -0.61 34.42
CA GLU A 110 18.41 0.77 34.65
C GLU A 110 18.97 1.40 33.36
N ARG A 111 18.53 2.62 33.04
CA ARG A 111 18.95 3.36 31.84
C ARG A 111 20.28 4.08 32.10
N PRO A 112 21.41 3.70 31.47
CA PRO A 112 22.60 4.52 31.49
C PRO A 112 22.52 5.53 30.34
N ASN A 113 22.65 6.80 30.73
CA ASN A 113 23.43 7.85 30.08
C ASN A 113 23.35 8.02 28.55
N ALA A 114 22.85 9.19 28.13
CA ALA A 114 22.80 9.66 26.75
C ALA A 114 24.19 9.66 26.09
N MET A 115 24.48 8.63 25.29
CA MET A 115 25.64 8.61 24.41
C MET A 115 25.48 9.63 23.30
N LYS A 116 26.46 10.53 23.22
CA LYS A 116 26.67 11.48 22.11
C LYS A 116 26.91 10.67 20.82
N PRO A 117 26.12 10.87 19.74
CA PRO A 117 26.26 10.07 18.54
C PRO A 117 27.63 10.31 17.87
N PRO A 118 28.38 9.25 17.48
CA PRO A 118 29.64 9.38 16.75
C PRO A 118 29.39 9.95 15.36
N ALA A 119 30.22 10.92 14.98
CA ALA A 119 30.07 11.74 13.78
C ALA A 119 30.70 11.14 12.51
N ASP A 120 30.71 9.80 12.38
CA ASP A 120 31.23 9.13 11.19
C ASP A 120 30.08 8.71 10.26
N PRO A 121 29.81 9.47 9.18
CA PRO A 121 28.88 9.04 8.16
C PRO A 121 29.58 7.99 7.29
N LYS A 122 28.89 6.88 7.02
CA LYS A 122 29.15 5.88 5.95
C LYS A 122 29.79 4.55 6.36
N VAL A 123 29.31 3.93 7.42
CA VAL A 123 29.12 2.48 7.34
C VAL A 123 27.64 2.23 7.59
N LEU A 124 26.87 2.07 6.51
CA LEU A 124 25.49 1.60 6.57
C LEU A 124 25.56 0.14 7.05
N ARG A 125 25.75 -0.03 8.36
CA ARG A 125 25.69 -1.34 9.00
C ARG A 125 24.27 -1.82 8.90
N TRP A 126 24.09 -2.77 7.98
CA TRP A 126 23.04 -3.78 7.96
C TRP A 126 21.60 -3.25 7.85
N PRO A 127 20.71 -3.90 7.08
CA PRO A 127 19.29 -3.57 7.14
C PRO A 127 18.76 -3.81 8.56
N ASN A 128 18.27 -2.75 9.21
CA ASN A 128 17.51 -2.89 10.45
C ASN A 128 16.30 -3.85 10.26
N ALA A 129 15.68 -4.28 11.35
CA ALA A 129 14.53 -5.20 11.30
C ALA A 129 13.38 -4.70 10.40
N GLY A 130 13.20 -3.37 10.29
CA GLY A 130 12.22 -2.76 9.39
C GLY A 130 12.54 -2.86 7.91
N SER A 131 13.82 -2.97 7.56
CA SER A 131 14.33 -3.00 6.18
C SER A 131 14.33 -4.40 5.55
N VAL A 132 14.01 -5.41 6.34
CA VAL A 132 13.94 -6.81 5.92
C VAL A 132 12.90 -7.00 4.81
N GLY A 133 13.32 -7.56 3.68
CA GLY A 133 12.47 -7.80 2.51
C GLY A 133 12.21 -6.56 1.66
N HIS A 134 13.06 -5.53 1.75
CA HIS A 134 12.99 -4.38 0.84
C HIS A 134 13.30 -4.82 -0.61
N PRO A 135 12.60 -4.28 -1.63
CA PRO A 135 11.55 -3.26 -1.56
C PRO A 135 10.13 -3.81 -1.40
N ALA A 136 9.91 -5.11 -1.60
CA ALA A 136 8.57 -5.67 -1.75
C ALA A 136 7.79 -5.78 -0.42
N ILE A 137 8.46 -6.24 0.65
CA ILE A 137 7.85 -6.67 1.91
C ILE A 137 8.37 -5.90 3.14
N CYS A 138 9.29 -4.95 2.97
CA CYS A 138 9.79 -4.15 4.09
C CYS A 138 8.66 -3.39 4.80
N LYS A 139 8.90 -3.01 6.05
CA LYS A 139 7.96 -2.16 6.79
C LYS A 139 7.92 -0.75 6.16
N ARG A 140 6.99 0.09 6.61
CA ARG A 140 6.85 1.48 6.12
C ARG A 140 8.19 2.23 6.25
N PRO A 141 8.54 3.14 5.32
CA PRO A 141 9.70 4.01 5.49
C PRO A 141 9.67 4.78 6.82
N CYS A 142 10.83 4.87 7.45
CA CYS A 142 11.02 5.64 8.68
C CYS A 142 11.06 7.13 8.36
N MET A 143 10.02 7.87 8.75
CA MET A 143 9.95 9.32 8.51
C MET A 143 11.06 10.09 9.22
N HIS A 144 11.49 9.62 10.40
CA HIS A 144 12.60 10.22 11.15
C HIS A 144 13.95 9.97 10.47
N PHE A 145 14.16 8.79 9.87
CA PHE A 145 15.40 8.49 9.16
C PHE A 145 15.51 9.33 7.89
N VAL A 146 14.41 9.44 7.13
CA VAL A 146 14.33 10.31 5.95
C VAL A 146 14.61 11.77 6.32
N ALA A 147 14.20 12.21 7.52
CA ALA A 147 14.49 13.55 8.04
C ALA A 147 15.88 13.69 8.70
N GLY A 148 16.68 12.62 8.79
CA GLY A 148 17.99 12.62 9.45
C GLY A 148 17.96 12.71 10.98
N SER A 149 16.81 12.42 11.60
CA SER A 149 16.57 12.56 13.05
C SER A 149 16.20 11.25 13.76
N CYS A 150 16.36 10.08 13.11
CA CYS A 150 16.09 8.80 13.76
C CYS A 150 17.19 8.45 14.78
N THR A 151 16.81 8.31 16.05
CA THR A 151 17.70 7.92 17.15
C THR A 151 17.69 6.42 17.44
N ASN A 152 16.75 5.66 16.86
CA ASN A 152 16.57 4.23 17.16
C ASN A 152 17.63 3.34 16.46
N GLY A 153 18.36 3.87 15.47
CA GLY A 153 19.39 3.12 14.76
C GLY A 153 18.89 1.77 14.23
N ASP A 154 19.62 0.71 14.58
CA ASP A 154 19.36 -0.66 14.14
C ASP A 154 18.13 -1.30 14.82
N LEU A 155 17.69 -0.73 15.95
CA LEU A 155 16.47 -1.13 16.66
C LEU A 155 15.21 -0.50 16.06
N CYS A 156 15.34 0.33 15.01
CA CYS A 156 14.16 0.90 14.36
C CYS A 156 13.35 -0.17 13.63
N ASP A 157 12.08 -0.27 14.00
CA ASP A 157 11.10 -1.11 13.32
C ASP A 157 10.66 -0.58 11.94
N TYR A 158 11.12 0.60 11.52
CA TYR A 158 10.77 1.16 10.22
C TYR A 158 11.93 1.02 9.23
N CYS A 159 11.60 0.91 7.94
CA CYS A 159 12.61 0.72 6.91
C CYS A 159 13.46 1.99 6.73
N HIS A 160 14.78 1.85 6.74
CA HIS A 160 15.76 2.93 6.53
C HIS A 160 16.28 2.97 5.09
N LEU A 161 15.95 1.99 4.26
CA LEU A 161 16.37 1.97 2.86
C LEU A 161 15.59 3.01 2.03
N SER A 162 16.21 3.47 0.93
CA SER A 162 15.59 4.45 0.03
C SER A 162 14.36 3.86 -0.66
N HIS A 163 13.21 4.50 -0.51
CA HIS A 163 11.99 4.11 -1.23
C HIS A 163 11.77 5.06 -2.39
N ASN A 164 12.10 4.59 -3.59
CA ASN A 164 11.98 5.38 -4.81
C ASN A 164 10.51 5.50 -5.28
N MET A 165 9.62 4.67 -4.72
CA MET A 165 8.20 4.66 -5.06
C MET A 165 7.40 5.48 -4.05
N ARG A 166 6.70 6.50 -4.55
CA ARG A 166 5.66 7.18 -3.77
C ARG A 166 4.55 6.17 -3.46
N PRO A 167 4.13 6.00 -2.19
CA PRO A 167 3.03 5.12 -1.85
C PRO A 167 1.80 5.46 -2.70
N THR A 168 1.25 4.47 -3.38
CA THR A 168 0.03 4.65 -4.16
C THR A 168 -1.12 4.90 -3.19
N HIS A 169 -1.67 6.11 -3.21
CA HIS A 169 -2.83 6.47 -2.40
C HIS A 169 -4.12 6.15 -3.14
N LEU A 170 -5.01 5.43 -2.47
CA LEU A 170 -6.38 5.24 -2.93
C LEU A 170 -7.13 6.57 -2.92
N ASP A 171 -7.82 6.87 -4.02
CA ASP A 171 -8.75 8.00 -4.08
C ASP A 171 -10.01 7.72 -3.22
N LYS A 172 -10.87 8.74 -3.06
CA LYS A 172 -12.09 8.62 -2.25
C LYS A 172 -13.03 7.54 -2.81
N ARG A 173 -13.23 7.48 -4.12
CA ARG A 173 -14.15 6.53 -4.79
C ARG A 173 -13.65 5.10 -4.70
N GLN A 174 -12.33 4.88 -4.80
CA GLN A 174 -11.68 3.59 -4.65
C GLN A 174 -11.79 3.08 -3.21
N ARG A 175 -11.65 3.95 -2.22
CA ARG A 175 -11.89 3.58 -0.81
C ARG A 175 -13.36 3.22 -0.56
N GLU A 176 -14.29 4.00 -1.09
CA GLU A 176 -15.72 3.68 -1.04
C GLU A 176 -15.99 2.32 -1.68
N LEU A 177 -15.40 2.06 -2.86
CA LEU A 177 -15.51 0.77 -3.53
C LEU A 177 -14.98 -0.38 -2.66
N LEU A 178 -13.82 -0.24 -2.04
CA LEU A 178 -13.30 -1.25 -1.11
C LEU A 178 -14.23 -1.48 0.09
N THR A 179 -14.84 -0.44 0.62
CA THR A 179 -15.81 -0.57 1.73
C THR A 179 -17.13 -1.21 1.31
N THR A 180 -17.48 -1.18 0.02
CA THR A 180 -18.67 -1.87 -0.51
C THR A 180 -18.44 -3.35 -0.80
N LEU A 181 -17.18 -3.80 -0.87
CA LEU A 181 -16.87 -5.22 -1.09
C LEU A 181 -17.11 -6.02 0.18
N SER A 182 -17.67 -7.22 0.04
CA SER A 182 -17.68 -8.20 1.12
C SER A 182 -16.25 -8.60 1.49
N GLU A 183 -16.04 -9.02 2.74
CA GLU A 183 -14.73 -9.44 3.23
C GLU A 183 -14.11 -10.54 2.36
N ALA A 184 -14.89 -11.60 2.07
CA ALA A 184 -14.44 -12.70 1.23
C ALA A 184 -13.99 -12.22 -0.16
N ARG A 185 -14.69 -11.24 -0.73
CA ARG A 185 -14.32 -10.67 -2.04
C ARG A 185 -13.07 -9.80 -1.96
N LEU A 186 -12.95 -8.96 -0.94
CA LEU A 186 -11.75 -8.15 -0.72
C LEU A 186 -10.52 -9.05 -0.56
N LEU A 187 -10.63 -10.10 0.26
CA LEU A 187 -9.58 -11.09 0.46
C LEU A 187 -9.21 -11.78 -0.84
N ALA A 188 -10.19 -12.23 -1.61
CA ALA A 188 -9.94 -12.90 -2.88
C ALA A 188 -9.23 -12.01 -3.91
N VAL A 189 -9.66 -10.75 -4.03
CA VAL A 189 -9.03 -9.76 -4.89
C VAL A 189 -7.60 -9.52 -4.42
N ALA A 190 -7.39 -9.23 -3.14
CA ALA A 190 -6.06 -9.01 -2.58
C ALA A 190 -5.14 -10.23 -2.78
N LEU A 191 -5.65 -11.44 -2.52
CA LEU A 191 -4.92 -12.69 -2.67
C LEU A 191 -4.45 -12.92 -4.11
N HIS A 192 -5.28 -12.62 -5.10
CA HIS A 192 -4.87 -12.70 -6.52
C HIS A 192 -3.61 -11.86 -6.80
N TYR A 193 -3.59 -10.61 -6.36
CA TYR A 193 -2.44 -9.73 -6.58
C TYR A 193 -1.24 -10.07 -5.68
N LEU A 194 -1.47 -10.44 -4.42
CA LEU A 194 -0.40 -10.84 -3.50
C LEU A 194 0.34 -12.06 -4.03
N GLU A 195 -0.38 -13.07 -4.54
CA GLU A 195 0.23 -14.23 -5.16
C GLU A 195 1.00 -13.88 -6.44
N ALA A 196 0.42 -13.06 -7.31
CA ALA A 196 1.08 -12.62 -8.54
C ALA A 196 2.37 -11.87 -8.23
N GLN A 197 2.35 -10.98 -7.24
CA GLN A 197 3.51 -10.21 -6.79
C GLN A 197 4.57 -11.11 -6.14
N ALA A 198 4.18 -12.03 -5.27
CA ALA A 198 5.13 -12.94 -4.64
C ALA A 198 5.80 -13.89 -5.64
N ARG A 199 5.10 -14.29 -6.71
CA ARG A 199 5.72 -15.04 -7.83
C ARG A 199 6.70 -14.17 -8.62
N ALA A 200 6.31 -12.94 -8.94
CA ALA A 200 7.15 -12.02 -9.68
C ALA A 200 8.46 -11.67 -8.94
N GLU A 201 8.39 -11.57 -7.63
CA GLU A 201 9.51 -11.21 -6.75
C GLU A 201 10.25 -12.43 -6.18
N GLY A 202 9.81 -13.66 -6.49
CA GLY A 202 10.53 -14.89 -6.13
C GLY A 202 10.39 -15.38 -4.68
N PHE A 203 9.40 -14.90 -3.92
CA PHE A 203 9.18 -15.30 -2.50
C PHE A 203 7.84 -16.04 -2.27
N PHE A 204 7.27 -16.62 -3.32
CA PHE A 204 5.97 -17.29 -3.25
C PHE A 204 5.93 -18.44 -2.22
N THR A 205 7.02 -19.19 -2.10
CA THR A 205 7.17 -20.32 -1.18
C THR A 205 7.17 -19.87 0.28
N GLU A 206 7.86 -18.78 0.59
CA GLU A 206 7.98 -18.19 1.92
C GLU A 206 6.65 -17.61 2.38
N ALA A 207 5.86 -17.11 1.42
CA ALA A 207 4.53 -16.56 1.64
C ALA A 207 3.40 -17.61 1.71
N ALA A 208 3.70 -18.90 1.52
CA ALA A 208 2.68 -19.96 1.40
C ALA A 208 1.74 -20.03 2.63
N GLU A 209 2.30 -19.89 3.83
CA GLU A 209 1.53 -19.89 5.08
C GLU A 209 0.55 -18.70 5.15
N LEU A 210 1.03 -17.51 4.77
CA LEU A 210 0.19 -16.31 4.70
C LEU A 210 -0.96 -16.50 3.71
N PHE A 211 -0.68 -17.09 2.54
CA PHE A 211 -1.73 -17.37 1.56
C PHE A 211 -2.75 -18.39 2.07
N ALA A 212 -2.32 -19.42 2.80
CA ALA A 212 -3.24 -20.40 3.40
C ALA A 212 -4.22 -19.72 4.38
N LEU A 213 -3.72 -18.84 5.25
CA LEU A 213 -4.56 -18.06 6.18
C LEU A 213 -5.58 -17.18 5.44
N LEU A 214 -5.14 -16.44 4.41
CA LEU A 214 -6.02 -15.59 3.62
C LEU A 214 -7.09 -16.37 2.85
N ARG A 215 -6.75 -17.56 2.29
CA ARG A 215 -7.73 -18.42 1.61
C ARG A 215 -8.75 -18.99 2.58
N HIS A 216 -8.29 -19.45 3.74
CA HIS A 216 -9.16 -19.98 4.79
C HIS A 216 -10.18 -18.92 5.24
N GLN A 217 -9.73 -17.70 5.54
CA GLN A 217 -10.60 -16.60 5.92
C GLN A 217 -11.57 -16.19 4.80
N ALA A 218 -11.13 -16.25 3.54
CA ALA A 218 -11.99 -15.96 2.40
C ALA A 218 -13.03 -17.06 2.12
N ASN A 219 -13.02 -18.17 2.89
CA ASN A 219 -13.78 -19.39 2.61
C ASN A 219 -13.53 -19.93 1.19
N LEU A 220 -12.32 -19.72 0.65
CA LEU A 220 -11.94 -20.18 -0.67
C LEU A 220 -11.31 -21.57 -0.57
N GLY A 221 -11.98 -22.56 -1.16
CA GLY A 221 -11.34 -23.85 -1.41
C GLY A 221 -10.10 -23.71 -2.31
N PRO A 222 -9.16 -24.65 -2.28
CA PRO A 222 -7.97 -24.61 -3.13
C PRO A 222 -8.37 -24.52 -4.61
N GLY A 223 -7.97 -23.44 -5.27
CA GLY A 223 -8.23 -23.21 -6.70
C GLY A 223 -9.63 -22.68 -7.05
N LYS A 224 -10.51 -22.38 -6.08
CA LYS A 224 -11.80 -21.72 -6.36
C LYS A 224 -11.63 -20.20 -6.40
N LEU A 225 -12.10 -19.60 -7.49
CA LEU A 225 -12.39 -18.17 -7.54
C LEU A 225 -13.75 -17.92 -6.86
N PRO A 226 -13.94 -16.80 -6.15
CA PRO A 226 -15.24 -16.48 -5.57
C PRO A 226 -16.28 -16.32 -6.68
N ASP A 227 -17.50 -16.76 -6.39
CA ASP A 227 -18.64 -16.57 -7.28
C ASP A 227 -18.77 -15.08 -7.69
N PRO A 228 -19.24 -14.81 -8.92
CA PRO A 228 -19.43 -13.45 -9.42
C PRO A 228 -20.65 -12.79 -8.74
N GLU A 229 -20.50 -12.39 -7.48
CA GLU A 229 -21.46 -11.55 -6.73
C GLU A 229 -21.36 -10.05 -7.17
N PRO A 230 -22.32 -9.16 -6.79
CA PRO A 230 -22.78 -8.07 -7.63
C PRO A 230 -21.66 -7.23 -8.22
N ALA A 231 -21.79 -7.03 -9.53
CA ALA A 231 -20.79 -6.41 -10.38
C ALA A 231 -20.35 -5.06 -9.79
N VAL A 232 -19.14 -5.03 -9.23
CA VAL A 232 -18.36 -3.81 -9.16
C VAL A 232 -18.53 -3.10 -10.51
N PRO A 233 -18.91 -1.81 -10.53
CA PRO A 233 -19.17 -1.13 -11.79
C PRO A 233 -18.01 -1.35 -12.76
N LYS A 234 -18.27 -2.02 -13.89
CA LYS A 234 -17.23 -2.42 -14.88
C LYS A 234 -16.35 -1.24 -15.31
N LYS A 235 -16.89 -0.02 -15.26
CA LYS A 235 -16.19 1.24 -15.57
C LYS A 235 -15.13 1.64 -14.54
N ALA A 236 -15.30 1.29 -13.27
CA ALA A 236 -14.38 1.64 -12.18
C ALA A 236 -13.21 0.66 -12.04
N TRP A 237 -13.40 -0.58 -12.51
CA TRP A 237 -12.46 -1.68 -12.29
C TRP A 237 -11.08 -1.51 -12.92
N PRO A 238 -10.92 -1.05 -14.17
CA PRO A 238 -9.60 -0.89 -14.78
C PRO A 238 -8.69 0.08 -14.03
N LYS A 239 -9.25 1.17 -13.48
CA LYS A 239 -8.48 2.14 -12.68
C LYS A 239 -8.07 1.58 -11.32
N PHE A 240 -8.95 0.79 -10.72
CA PHE A 240 -8.69 0.13 -9.45
C PHE A 240 -7.64 -0.98 -9.61
N ASP A 241 -7.79 -1.82 -10.61
CA ASP A 241 -6.84 -2.88 -11.00
C ASP A 241 -5.44 -2.32 -11.24
N TYR A 242 -5.32 -1.30 -12.10
CA TYR A 242 -4.07 -0.59 -12.34
C TYR A 242 -3.42 -0.06 -11.06
N MET A 243 -4.23 0.45 -10.14
CA MET A 243 -3.75 1.04 -8.90
C MET A 243 -3.25 -0.05 -7.93
N ILE A 244 -3.98 -1.15 -7.74
CA ILE A 244 -3.58 -2.25 -6.85
C ILE A 244 -2.30 -2.89 -7.37
N GLN A 245 -2.19 -3.09 -8.68
CA GLN A 245 -0.99 -3.64 -9.31
C GLN A 245 0.27 -2.81 -9.04
N ARG A 246 0.12 -1.51 -8.74
CA ARG A 246 1.22 -0.60 -8.38
C ARG A 246 1.45 -0.46 -6.89
N MET A 247 0.67 -1.13 -6.05
CA MET A 247 0.92 -1.16 -4.61
C MET A 247 2.04 -2.16 -4.29
N THR A 248 2.75 -1.91 -3.19
CA THR A 248 3.67 -2.91 -2.64
C THR A 248 2.87 -4.05 -2.02
N PHE A 249 3.51 -5.20 -1.83
CA PHE A 249 2.89 -6.37 -1.19
C PHE A 249 2.31 -5.99 0.18
N GLN A 250 3.07 -5.23 0.97
CA GLN A 250 2.61 -4.69 2.26
C GLN A 250 1.48 -3.67 2.13
N GLY A 251 1.46 -2.88 1.05
CA GLY A 251 0.36 -1.97 0.75
C GLY A 251 -0.95 -2.72 0.56
N ILE A 252 -0.95 -3.78 -0.24
CA ILE A 252 -2.13 -4.62 -0.50
C ILE A 252 -2.56 -5.35 0.78
N LEU A 253 -1.62 -5.95 1.50
CA LEU A 253 -1.91 -6.64 2.76
C LEU A 253 -2.51 -5.66 3.80
N GLY A 254 -1.97 -4.45 3.89
CA GLY A 254 -2.49 -3.40 4.76
C GLY A 254 -3.88 -2.90 4.38
N LEU A 255 -4.33 -3.04 3.11
CA LEU A 255 -5.71 -2.77 2.73
C LEU A 255 -6.66 -3.78 3.33
N VAL A 256 -6.31 -5.06 3.25
CA VAL A 256 -7.09 -6.15 3.83
C VAL A 256 -7.20 -5.93 5.33
N MET A 257 -6.07 -5.79 6.04
CA MET A 257 -6.03 -5.67 7.50
C MET A 257 -6.73 -4.43 8.08
N LYS A 258 -7.03 -3.42 7.26
CA LYS A 258 -7.79 -2.23 7.68
C LYS A 258 -9.30 -2.37 7.48
N SER A 259 -9.77 -3.48 6.92
CA SER A 259 -11.20 -3.75 6.82
C SER A 259 -11.81 -3.85 8.21
N LYS A 260 -12.97 -3.22 8.40
CA LYS A 260 -13.69 -3.21 9.69
C LYS A 260 -14.21 -4.59 10.10
N SER A 261 -14.31 -5.51 9.16
CA SER A 261 -14.88 -6.84 9.38
C SER A 261 -13.87 -7.86 9.90
N ILE A 262 -12.57 -7.52 9.88
CA ILE A 262 -11.52 -8.48 10.24
C ILE A 262 -11.40 -8.62 11.76
N ASN A 263 -11.43 -9.88 12.20
CA ASN A 263 -11.19 -10.26 13.58
C ASN A 263 -9.75 -9.95 14.01
N GLU A 264 -9.58 -9.49 15.25
CA GLU A 264 -8.27 -9.16 15.83
C GLU A 264 -7.33 -10.37 15.85
N ASP A 265 -7.84 -11.55 16.22
CA ASP A 265 -7.10 -12.82 16.20
C ASP A 265 -6.54 -13.13 14.81
N PHE A 266 -7.34 -12.89 13.76
CA PHE A 266 -6.91 -13.10 12.38
C PHE A 266 -5.82 -12.10 11.98
N ALA A 267 -5.97 -10.82 12.36
CA ALA A 267 -4.95 -9.82 12.12
C ALA A 267 -3.62 -10.19 12.81
N GLN A 268 -3.67 -10.74 14.03
CA GLN A 268 -2.50 -11.22 14.75
C GLN A 268 -1.85 -12.43 14.07
N GLN A 269 -2.64 -13.40 13.59
CA GLN A 269 -2.15 -14.54 12.82
C GLN A 269 -1.44 -14.09 11.53
N VAL A 270 -2.04 -13.16 10.78
CA VAL A 270 -1.46 -12.59 9.57
C VAL A 270 -0.16 -11.83 9.86
N ALA A 271 -0.11 -11.06 10.95
CA ALA A 271 1.09 -10.36 11.38
C ALA A 271 2.22 -11.34 11.74
N CYS A 272 1.89 -12.42 12.46
CA CYS A 272 2.82 -13.47 12.85
C CYS A 272 3.38 -14.21 11.61
N ALA A 273 2.51 -14.64 10.69
CA ALA A 273 2.90 -15.27 9.43
C ALA A 273 3.77 -14.35 8.57
N THR A 274 3.43 -13.07 8.49
CA THR A 274 4.23 -12.05 7.77
C THR A 274 5.62 -11.91 8.36
N ASN A 275 5.75 -11.92 9.69
CA ASN A 275 7.06 -11.84 10.35
C ASN A 275 7.87 -13.13 10.16
N ARG A 276 7.24 -14.32 10.19
CA ARG A 276 7.91 -15.59 9.84
C ARG A 276 8.43 -15.57 8.40
N MET A 277 7.61 -15.16 7.45
CA MET A 277 8.00 -14.99 6.05
C MET A 277 9.21 -14.07 5.91
N ARG A 278 9.20 -12.89 6.56
CA ARG A 278 10.35 -11.97 6.55
C ARG A 278 11.63 -12.59 7.11
N ARG A 279 11.54 -13.37 8.19
CA ARG A 279 12.70 -14.07 8.76
C ARG A 279 13.26 -15.13 7.79
N LYS A 280 12.40 -15.88 7.12
CA LYS A 280 12.83 -16.85 6.08
C LYS A 280 13.58 -16.15 4.95
N LEU A 281 13.10 -14.98 4.51
CA LEU A 281 13.78 -14.22 3.46
C LEU A 281 15.15 -13.70 3.86
N LEU A 282 15.40 -13.46 5.15
CA LEU A 282 16.76 -13.15 5.62
C LEU A 282 17.71 -14.34 5.53
N GLN A 283 17.19 -15.57 5.62
CA GLN A 283 18.00 -16.78 5.58
C GLN A 283 18.27 -17.22 4.14
N THR A 284 17.34 -16.98 3.21
CA THR A 284 17.50 -17.38 1.81
C THR A 284 18.34 -16.39 1.00
N HIS A 285 18.28 -15.11 1.36
CA HIS A 285 19.22 -14.12 0.87
C HIS A 285 20.45 -14.11 1.78
N ASP A 286 21.33 -15.11 1.62
CA ASP A 286 22.74 -14.87 1.88
C ASP A 286 23.15 -13.73 0.95
N PHE A 287 23.16 -12.51 1.49
CA PHE A 287 23.56 -11.29 0.79
C PHE A 287 25.07 -11.38 0.51
N ALA A 288 25.41 -12.12 -0.53
CA ALA A 288 26.74 -12.16 -1.15
C ALA A 288 27.03 -10.86 -1.91
#